data_AF-A0A2E1ATM4-F1
#
_entry.id   AF-A0A2E1ATM4-F1
#
_cell.length_a   1.000
_cell.length_b   1.000
_cell.length_c   1.000
_cell.angle_alpha   90.00
_cell.angle_beta   90.00
_cell.angle_gamma   90.00
#
_symmetry.space_group_name_H-M   'P 1'
#
loop_
_entity.id
_entity.type
_entity.pdbx_description
1 polymer ?
#
loop_
_entity_poly.entity_id
_entity_poly.type
_entity_poly.pdbx_seq_one_letter_code
_entity_poly.pdbx_strand_id
1 'polypeptide(L)'
;MLFPILGVILTLLTTYFVSYKIIAAFKFVSTLLQWGLILANTLLLYFIFVKFFLWCFKKLENRWKTNFKWEMIAIFIVFALTGSASGKLAGPLVHWIGLDNDNVPGAIYWTLRILLIFPIYQILLVVIGWLFGQYRFFWDFEKKMLKRMGLGAFLP
;
A
#
# COMPACT_ATOMS: atom_id res chain seq x y z
N MET A 1 18.98 7.40 14.86
CA MET A 1 19.87 6.84 13.81
C MET A 1 19.47 5.43 13.35
N LEU A 2 18.65 4.69 14.10
CA LEU A 2 18.23 3.32 13.75
C LEU A 2 17.40 3.17 12.46
N PHE A 3 16.48 4.08 12.22
CA PHE A 3 15.49 3.95 11.15
C PHE A 3 15.98 4.04 9.70
N PRO A 4 16.96 4.89 9.32
CA PRO A 4 17.52 4.83 7.96
C PRO A 4 18.25 3.51 7.71
N ILE A 5 18.90 2.93 8.72
CA ILE A 5 19.58 1.63 8.63
C ILE A 5 18.54 0.53 8.40
N LEU A 6 17.45 0.54 9.18
CA LEU A 6 16.32 -0.38 9.02
C LEU A 6 15.71 -0.32 7.62
N GLY A 7 15.52 0.89 7.08
CA GLY A 7 15.00 1.08 5.72
C GLY A 7 15.92 0.51 4.64
N VAL A 8 17.24 0.68 4.76
CA VAL A 8 18.23 0.11 3.84
C VAL A 8 18.21 -1.42 3.88
N ILE A 9 18.20 -2.01 5.08
CA ILE A 9 18.17 -3.47 5.25
C ILE A 9 16.89 -4.05 4.65
N LEU A 10 15.73 -3.46 4.96
CA LEU A 10 14.44 -3.92 4.44
C LEU A 10 14.34 -3.80 2.91
N THR A 11 14.80 -2.69 2.35
CA THR A 11 14.79 -2.51 0.88
C THR A 11 15.70 -3.52 0.20
N LEU A 12 16.86 -3.82 0.77
CA LEU A 12 17.77 -4.84 0.25
C LEU A 12 17.13 -6.24 0.29
N LEU A 13 16.51 -6.62 1.42
CA LEU A 13 15.80 -7.90 1.55
C LEU A 13 14.65 -8.02 0.54
N THR A 14 13.78 -7.02 0.45
CA THR A 14 12.64 -7.04 -0.50
C THR A 14 13.12 -7.15 -1.94
N THR A 15 14.17 -6.41 -2.30
CA THR A 15 14.73 -6.43 -3.64
C THR A 15 15.32 -7.78 -3.99
N TYR A 16 16.00 -8.42 -3.04
CA TYR A 16 16.53 -9.77 -3.21
C TYR A 16 15.42 -10.79 -3.49
N PHE A 17 14.34 -10.78 -2.70
CA PHE A 17 13.21 -11.69 -2.92
C PHE A 17 12.53 -11.47 -4.27
N VAL A 18 12.36 -10.21 -4.69
CA VAL A 18 11.79 -9.86 -5.99
C VAL A 18 12.70 -10.34 -7.12
N SER A 19 14.00 -10.06 -7.03
CA SER A 19 15.00 -10.50 -8.02
C SER A 19 15.04 -12.02 -8.15
N TYR A 20 15.02 -12.74 -7.02
CA TYR A 20 14.96 -14.20 -6.99
C TYR A 20 13.71 -14.74 -7.69
N LYS A 21 12.52 -14.20 -7.38
CA LYS A 21 11.26 -14.64 -8.03
C LYS A 21 11.24 -14.36 -9.53
N ILE A 22 11.73 -13.19 -9.96
CA ILE A 22 11.79 -12.82 -11.38
C ILE A 22 12.69 -13.81 -12.12
N ILE A 23 13.91 -14.03 -11.65
CA ILE A 23 14.89 -14.87 -12.36
C ILE A 23 14.52 -16.36 -12.27
N ALA A 24 13.96 -16.80 -11.15
CA ALA A 24 13.42 -18.16 -11.02
C ALA A 24 12.24 -18.42 -11.97
N ALA A 25 11.45 -17.40 -12.33
CA ALA A 25 10.38 -17.54 -13.31
C ALA A 25 10.91 -17.78 -14.74
N PHE A 26 12.12 -17.33 -15.06
CA PHE A 26 12.68 -17.44 -16.41
C PHE A 26 13.36 -18.78 -16.73
N LYS A 27 13.66 -19.68 -15.79
CA LYS A 27 14.20 -21.06 -16.02
C LYS A 27 15.36 -21.27 -17.03
N PHE A 28 15.94 -20.24 -17.63
CA PHE A 28 16.72 -20.33 -18.88
C PHE A 28 18.26 -20.30 -18.71
N VAL A 29 18.79 -20.38 -17.48
CA VAL A 29 20.20 -20.03 -17.24
C VAL A 29 20.93 -21.08 -16.35
N SER A 30 22.22 -21.32 -16.64
CA SER A 30 23.09 -22.17 -15.83
C SER A 30 23.20 -21.70 -14.38
N THR A 31 23.43 -22.62 -13.44
CA THR A 31 23.44 -22.33 -12.00
C THR A 31 24.34 -21.15 -11.63
N LEU A 32 25.53 -21.04 -12.23
CA LEU A 32 26.49 -19.96 -11.92
C LEU A 32 26.05 -18.60 -12.49
N LEU A 33 25.55 -18.54 -13.73
CA LEU A 33 25.03 -17.31 -14.32
C LEU A 33 23.74 -16.85 -13.62
N GLN A 34 22.92 -17.78 -13.13
CA GLN A 34 21.69 -17.45 -12.38
C GLN A 34 22.02 -16.65 -11.11
N TRP A 35 23.00 -17.09 -10.31
CA TRP A 35 23.44 -16.35 -9.13
C TRP A 35 24.05 -14.99 -9.47
N GLY A 36 24.85 -14.91 -10.53
CA GLY A 36 25.42 -13.64 -11.01
C GLY A 36 24.35 -12.63 -11.45
N LEU A 37 23.34 -13.08 -12.20
CA LEU A 37 22.21 -12.25 -12.63
C LEU A 37 21.35 -11.82 -11.45
N ILE A 38 21.12 -12.68 -10.45
CA ILE A 38 20.38 -12.30 -9.23
C ILE A 38 21.08 -11.17 -8.51
N LEU A 39 22.40 -11.26 -8.33
CA LEU A 39 23.19 -10.25 -7.63
C LEU A 39 23.17 -8.91 -8.38
N ALA A 40 23.43 -8.93 -9.70
CA ALA A 40 23.40 -7.73 -10.53
C ALA A 40 22.02 -7.07 -10.56
N ASN A 41 20.95 -7.85 -10.75
CA ASN A 41 19.58 -7.34 -10.77
C ASN A 41 19.14 -6.83 -9.39
N THR A 42 19.63 -7.44 -8.30
CA THR A 42 19.35 -6.97 -6.93
C THR A 42 19.95 -5.58 -6.70
N LEU A 43 21.19 -5.34 -7.11
CA LEU A 43 21.82 -4.02 -6.96
C LEU A 43 21.13 -2.94 -7.80
N LEU A 44 20.76 -3.27 -9.03
CA LEU A 44 20.06 -2.37 -9.94
C LEU A 44 18.69 -1.98 -9.38
N LEU A 45 17.86 -2.97 -9.02
CA LEU A 45 16.54 -2.73 -8.46
C LEU A 45 16.61 -1.97 -7.13
N TYR A 46 17.61 -2.24 -6.30
CA TYR A 46 17.81 -1.55 -5.03
C TYR A 46 18.00 -0.04 -5.26
N PHE A 47 18.87 0.33 -6.20
CA PHE A 47 19.11 1.74 -6.52
C PHE A 47 17.86 2.43 -7.08
N ILE A 48 17.10 1.76 -7.95
CA ILE A 48 15.83 2.26 -8.47
C ILE A 48 14.83 2.47 -7.33
N PHE A 49 14.67 1.49 -6.45
CA PHE A 49 13.74 1.54 -5.33
C PHE A 49 14.08 2.68 -4.36
N VAL A 50 15.34 2.83 -3.98
CA VAL A 50 15.76 3.92 -3.08
C VAL A 50 15.49 5.28 -3.70
N LYS A 51 15.82 5.49 -4.98
CA LYS A 51 15.50 6.75 -5.69
C LYS A 51 14.01 7.00 -5.74
N PHE A 52 13.21 5.97 -6.01
CA PHE A 52 11.75 6.07 -6.04
C PHE A 52 11.19 6.49 -4.68
N PHE A 53 11.60 5.85 -3.58
CA PHE A 53 11.14 6.20 -2.24
C PHE A 53 11.54 7.61 -1.82
N LEU A 54 12.78 8.04 -2.12
CA LEU A 54 13.23 9.41 -1.84
C LEU A 54 12.42 10.45 -2.62
N TRP A 55 12.11 10.17 -3.88
CA TRP A 55 11.26 11.04 -4.69
C TRP A 55 9.84 11.15 -4.13
N CYS A 56 9.23 10.00 -3.78
CA CYS A 56 7.91 9.95 -3.14
C CYS A 56 7.89 10.73 -1.82
N PHE A 57 8.88 10.54 -0.96
CA PHE A 57 9.02 11.23 0.32
C PHE A 57 9.04 12.75 0.12
N LYS A 58 9.90 13.25 -0.77
CA LYS A 58 10.00 14.69 -1.07
C LYS A 58 8.71 15.28 -1.61
N LYS A 59 7.95 14.53 -2.41
CA LYS A 59 6.68 15.00 -2.99
C LYS A 59 5.56 15.03 -1.95
N LEU A 60 5.54 14.07 -1.03
CA LEU A 60 4.50 13.93 -0.01
C LEU A 60 4.76 14.84 1.20
N GLU A 61 6.01 15.05 1.59
CA GLU A 61 6.43 15.99 2.64
C GLU A 61 5.92 17.42 2.36
N ASN A 62 5.94 17.87 1.09
CA ASN A 62 5.40 19.17 0.70
C ASN A 62 3.87 19.26 0.74
N ARG A 63 3.16 18.12 0.75
CA ARG A 63 1.69 18.04 0.64
C ARG A 63 1.04 17.72 1.98
N TRP A 64 1.76 17.10 2.90
CA TRP A 64 1.28 16.68 4.20
C TRP A 64 1.90 17.57 5.29
N LYS A 65 1.06 18.25 6.06
CA LYS A 65 1.50 19.06 7.20
C LYS A 65 1.80 18.14 8.39
N THR A 66 2.97 17.51 8.39
CA THR A 66 3.47 16.71 9.53
C THR A 66 4.53 17.50 10.27
N ASN A 67 4.48 17.51 11.60
CA ASN A 67 5.45 18.22 12.44
C ASN A 67 6.79 17.49 12.52
N PHE A 68 6.77 16.15 12.44
CA PHE A 68 7.97 15.32 12.56
C PHE A 68 8.06 14.26 11.45
N LYS A 69 9.29 13.93 11.04
CA LYS A 69 9.58 12.89 10.04
C LYS A 69 9.04 11.50 10.43
N TRP A 70 8.91 11.22 11.73
CA TRP A 70 8.30 9.99 12.26
C TRP A 70 6.82 9.87 11.96
N GLU A 71 6.08 10.98 11.96
CA GLU A 71 4.65 10.99 11.69
C GLU A 71 4.39 10.55 10.25
N MET A 72 5.22 11.01 9.32
CA MET A 72 5.08 10.61 7.92
C MET A 72 5.33 9.10 7.72
N ILE A 73 6.31 8.53 8.42
CA ILE A 73 6.57 7.08 8.41
C ILE A 73 5.38 6.32 9.01
N ALA A 74 4.83 6.78 10.13
CA ALA A 74 3.63 6.20 10.74
C ALA A 74 2.44 6.25 9.77
N ILE A 75 2.21 7.38 9.10
CA ILE A 75 1.15 7.54 8.09
C ILE A 75 1.32 6.52 6.95
N PHE A 76 2.54 6.31 6.43
CA PHE A 76 2.80 5.28 5.42
C PHE A 76 2.48 3.86 5.91
N ILE A 77 2.83 3.54 7.16
CA ILE A 77 2.52 2.24 7.77
C ILE A 77 1.01 2.05 7.88
N VAL A 78 0.29 3.06 8.36
CA VAL A 78 -1.19 3.04 8.43
C VAL A 78 -1.79 2.82 7.03
N PHE A 79 -1.31 3.52 6.01
CA PHE A 79 -1.78 3.32 4.62
C PHE A 79 -1.49 1.90 4.10
N ALA A 80 -0.32 1.36 4.38
CA ALA A 80 0.04 0.01 3.96
C ALA A 80 -0.82 -1.07 4.64
N LEU A 81 -1.09 -0.91 5.95
CA LEU A 81 -1.94 -1.80 6.73
C LEU A 81 -3.40 -1.72 6.27
N THR A 82 -3.96 -0.50 6.22
CA THR A 82 -5.35 -0.25 5.84
C THR A 82 -5.64 -0.69 4.41
N GLY A 83 -4.76 -0.41 3.46
CA GLY A 83 -4.92 -0.83 2.06
C GLY A 83 -4.85 -2.34 1.86
N SER A 84 -3.94 -3.02 2.55
CA SER A 84 -3.85 -4.49 2.51
C SER A 84 -5.04 -5.15 3.19
N ALA A 85 -5.50 -4.58 4.32
CA ALA A 85 -6.62 -5.09 5.09
C ALA A 85 -7.96 -4.90 4.36
N SER A 86 -8.24 -3.73 3.79
CA SER A 86 -9.50 -3.45 3.07
C SER A 86 -9.67 -4.37 1.86
N GLY A 87 -8.60 -4.62 1.09
CA GLY A 87 -8.62 -5.53 -0.05
C GLY A 87 -8.88 -6.99 0.33
N LYS A 88 -8.35 -7.44 1.48
CA LYS A 88 -8.60 -8.79 2.01
C LYS A 88 -10.01 -8.93 2.56
N LEU A 89 -10.55 -7.91 3.23
CA LEU A 89 -11.91 -7.92 3.79
C LEU A 89 -12.99 -7.86 2.71
N ALA A 90 -12.68 -7.31 1.54
CA ALA A 90 -13.62 -7.20 0.42
C ALA A 90 -14.19 -8.54 -0.05
N GLY A 91 -13.35 -9.58 -0.11
CA GLY A 91 -13.75 -10.92 -0.58
C GLY A 91 -14.84 -11.56 0.29
N PRO A 92 -14.60 -11.78 1.61
CA PRO A 92 -15.59 -12.41 2.48
C PRO A 92 -16.86 -11.57 2.62
N LEU A 93 -16.80 -10.25 2.52
CA LEU A 93 -17.98 -9.39 2.62
C LEU A 93 -18.90 -9.48 1.40
N VAL A 94 -18.35 -9.59 0.18
CA VAL A 94 -19.17 -9.81 -1.02
C VAL A 94 -19.86 -11.18 -0.96
N HIS A 95 -19.16 -12.21 -0.47
CA HIS A 95 -19.73 -13.53 -0.25
C HIS A 95 -20.81 -13.52 0.87
N TRP A 96 -20.62 -12.76 1.95
CA TRP A 96 -21.61 -12.59 3.03
C TRP A 96 -22.89 -11.89 2.56
N ILE A 97 -22.78 -10.96 1.60
CA ILE A 97 -23.94 -10.28 1.00
C ILE A 97 -24.70 -11.22 0.04
N GLY A 98 -24.21 -12.45 -0.20
CA GLY A 98 -24.89 -13.47 -1.00
C GLY A 98 -24.78 -13.23 -2.51
N LEU A 99 -23.84 -12.38 -2.94
CA LEU A 99 -23.57 -12.11 -4.35
C LEU A 99 -22.36 -12.92 -4.78
N ASP A 100 -22.59 -14.23 -4.93
CA ASP A 100 -21.56 -15.17 -5.35
C ASP A 100 -21.21 -14.99 -6.84
N ASN A 101 -20.00 -15.40 -7.25
CA ASN A 101 -19.56 -15.31 -8.65
C ASN A 101 -20.48 -16.08 -9.61
N ASP A 102 -21.25 -17.04 -9.08
CA ASP A 102 -22.11 -17.92 -9.85
C ASP A 102 -23.46 -17.29 -10.21
N ASN A 103 -23.95 -16.29 -9.45
CA ASN A 103 -25.30 -15.72 -9.65
C ASN A 103 -25.31 -14.34 -10.31
N VAL A 104 -24.16 -13.68 -10.44
CA VAL A 104 -24.08 -12.28 -10.87
C VAL A 104 -23.04 -12.10 -11.98
N PRO A 105 -23.33 -11.33 -13.04
CA PRO A 105 -22.33 -10.96 -14.03
C PRO A 105 -21.05 -10.43 -13.38
N GLY A 106 -19.88 -10.95 -13.77
CA GLY A 106 -18.60 -10.60 -13.14
C GLY A 106 -18.32 -9.09 -13.08
N ALA A 107 -18.83 -8.31 -14.03
CA ALA A 107 -18.74 -6.85 -13.99
C ALA A 107 -19.42 -6.25 -12.74
N ILE A 108 -20.63 -6.71 -12.40
CA ILE A 108 -21.39 -6.24 -11.23
C ILE A 108 -20.71 -6.70 -9.94
N TYR A 109 -20.21 -7.94 -9.89
CA TYR A 109 -19.43 -8.44 -8.76
C TYR A 109 -18.21 -7.54 -8.47
N TRP A 110 -17.45 -7.18 -9.50
CA TRP A 110 -16.29 -6.30 -9.34
C TRP A 110 -16.67 -4.87 -8.96
N THR A 111 -17.72 -4.30 -9.56
CA THR A 111 -18.22 -2.97 -9.18
C THR A 111 -18.65 -2.95 -7.72
N LEU A 112 -19.40 -3.95 -7.27
CA LEU A 112 -19.88 -4.04 -5.90
C LEU A 112 -18.74 -4.22 -4.91
N ARG A 113 -17.74 -5.05 -5.27
CA ARG A 113 -16.54 -5.24 -4.46
C ARG A 113 -15.79 -3.92 -4.25
N ILE A 114 -15.59 -3.14 -5.31
CA ILE A 114 -14.94 -1.82 -5.22
C ILE A 114 -15.79 -0.86 -4.37
N LEU A 115 -17.11 -0.87 -4.58
CA LEU A 115 -18.04 -0.03 -3.83
C LEU A 115 -18.03 -0.36 -2.33
N LEU A 116 -17.90 -1.63 -1.95
CA LEU A 116 -17.83 -2.08 -0.56
C LEU A 116 -16.45 -1.85 0.08
N ILE A 117 -15.36 -1.98 -0.69
CA ILE A 117 -14.01 -1.63 -0.21
C ILE A 117 -13.96 -0.19 0.27
N PHE A 118 -14.66 0.71 -0.41
CA PHE A 118 -14.62 2.13 -0.12
C PHE A 118 -15.06 2.52 1.32
N PRO A 119 -16.25 2.14 1.83
CA PRO A 119 -16.67 2.42 3.21
C PRO A 119 -15.85 1.64 4.24
N ILE A 120 -15.40 0.42 3.93
CA ILE A 120 -14.50 -0.32 4.82
C ILE A 120 -13.19 0.45 4.98
N TYR A 121 -12.64 0.93 3.86
CA TYR A 121 -11.38 1.68 3.84
C TYR A 121 -11.49 3.00 4.61
N GLN A 122 -12.60 3.72 4.49
CA GLN A 122 -12.93 4.90 5.31
C GLN A 122 -12.78 4.59 6.81
N ILE A 123 -13.50 3.58 7.29
CA ILE A 123 -13.53 3.21 8.72
C ILE A 123 -12.15 2.73 9.20
N LEU A 124 -11.49 1.87 8.42
CA LEU A 124 -10.17 1.33 8.75
C LEU A 124 -9.11 2.44 8.85
N LEU A 125 -9.14 3.41 7.94
CA LEU A 125 -8.22 4.55 7.97
C LEU A 125 -8.34 5.35 9.27
N VAL A 126 -9.57 5.63 9.71
CA VAL A 126 -9.81 6.40 10.95
C VAL A 126 -9.39 5.60 12.18
N VAL A 127 -9.79 4.33 12.26
CA VAL A 127 -9.50 3.47 13.43
C VAL A 127 -8.00 3.24 13.56
N ILE A 128 -7.32 2.84 12.48
CA ILE A 128 -5.87 2.59 12.52
C ILE A 128 -5.11 3.92 12.66
N GLY A 129 -5.57 4.98 12.00
CA GLY A 129 -5.01 6.33 12.18
C GLY A 129 -5.09 6.82 13.64
N TRP A 130 -6.19 6.50 14.34
CA TRP A 130 -6.36 6.78 15.75
C TRP A 130 -5.40 5.97 16.64
N LEU A 131 -5.20 4.67 16.35
CA LEU A 131 -4.23 3.83 17.07
C LEU A 131 -2.79 4.36 17.00
N PHE A 132 -2.40 4.98 15.90
CA PHE A 132 -1.08 5.59 15.71
C PHE A 132 -1.01 7.06 16.15
N GLY A 133 -2.07 7.61 16.78
CA GLY A 133 -2.10 8.98 17.27
C GLY A 133 -2.24 10.06 16.17
N GLN A 134 -2.55 9.66 14.94
CA GLN A 134 -2.66 10.54 13.76
C GLN A 134 -4.12 10.78 13.34
N TYR A 135 -5.08 10.64 14.25
CA TYR A 135 -6.52 10.76 13.98
C TYR A 135 -6.89 12.04 13.21
N ARG A 136 -6.41 13.22 13.65
CA ARG A 136 -6.77 14.50 13.01
C ARG A 136 -6.34 14.54 11.55
N PHE A 137 -5.13 14.05 11.25
CA PHE A 137 -4.62 13.98 9.88
C PHE A 137 -5.50 13.07 9.00
N PHE A 138 -5.84 11.88 9.49
CA PHE A 138 -6.65 10.92 8.73
C PHE A 138 -8.10 11.36 8.58
N TRP A 139 -8.68 12.01 9.59
CA TRP A 139 -10.02 12.57 9.53
C TRP A 139 -10.12 13.69 8.49
N ASP A 140 -9.15 14.61 8.46
CA ASP A 140 -9.09 15.67 7.44
C ASP A 140 -8.84 15.10 6.04
N PHE A 141 -8.02 14.05 5.94
CA PHE A 141 -7.76 13.34 4.69
C PHE A 141 -9.02 12.66 4.15
N GLU A 142 -9.75 11.96 5.02
CA GLU A 142 -11.00 11.27 4.70
C GLU A 142 -12.08 12.26 4.25
N LYS A 143 -12.31 13.34 5.02
CA LYS A 143 -13.23 14.42 4.64
C LYS A 143 -12.89 15.00 3.26
N LYS A 144 -11.61 15.23 2.99
CA LYS A 144 -11.15 15.76 1.70
C LYS A 144 -11.37 14.76 0.56
N MET A 145 -11.26 13.47 0.81
CA MET A 145 -11.55 12.42 -0.17
C MET A 145 -13.05 12.32 -0.46
N LEU A 146 -13.89 12.28 0.58
CA LEU A 146 -15.35 12.24 0.46
C LEU A 146 -15.89 13.49 -0.26
N LYS A 147 -15.35 14.68 0.03
CA LYS A 147 -15.73 15.92 -0.66
C LYS A 147 -15.44 15.88 -2.16
N ARG A 148 -14.34 15.24 -2.58
CA ARG A 148 -13.99 15.10 -4.01
C ARG A 148 -14.86 14.09 -4.74
N MET A 149 -15.45 13.15 -4.02
CA MET A 149 -16.37 12.15 -4.57
C MET A 149 -17.83 12.63 -4.60
N GLY A 150 -18.10 13.90 -4.27
CA GLY A 150 -19.45 14.48 -4.28
C GLY A 150 -20.29 14.15 -3.04
N LEU A 151 -19.78 13.34 -2.11
CA LEU A 151 -20.44 12.96 -0.85
C LEU A 151 -20.20 13.96 0.28
N GLY A 152 -19.44 15.03 0.03
CA GLY A 152 -19.12 16.06 1.02
C GLY A 152 -20.32 16.90 1.50
N ALA A 153 -21.50 16.72 0.92
CA ALA A 153 -22.73 17.35 1.41
C ALA A 153 -23.31 16.68 2.67
N PHE A 154 -22.91 15.43 2.98
CA PHE A 154 -23.44 14.66 4.11
C PHE A 154 -22.61 14.80 5.40
N LEU A 155 -21.47 15.50 5.38
CA LEU A 155 -20.59 15.67 6.53
C LEU A 155 -20.31 17.16 6.76
N PRO A 156 -20.65 17.74 7.93
CA PRO A 156 -20.33 19.12 8.27
C PRO A 156 -18.82 19.38 8.40
#